data_AF-A0A533WLM1-F1
#
_entry.id   AF-A0A533WLM1-F1
#
_cell.length_a   1.000
_cell.length_b   1.000
_cell.length_c   1.000
_cell.angle_alpha   90.00
_cell.angle_beta   90.00
_cell.angle_gamma   90.00
#
_symmetry.space_group_name_H-M   'P 1'
#
loop_
_entity.id
_entity.type
_entity.pdbx_description
1 polymer ?
#
loop_
_entity_poly.entity_id
_entity_poly.type
_entity_poly.pdbx_seq_one_letter_code
_entity_poly.pdbx_strand_id
1 'polypeptide(L)'
;MSNSKIQNGAITSSKIGSDVQLTGNVCVDSPTICVDSVNDRVGIGTTRPNATLDLLSTDATVARFESTGNRAFSLLNALGSNASVGSVCDSRNLYEVAGEVQWSAGVFGTGPGCQHADYTLVNERRGTVGLRINGFTNKLVADLAPRTVQPEDMGFMKHVTLADNSTGNAKGWNPNGSDTIFTILDENVDSTSSIVLTIDNADADAIVCMVFDIDEFDSGTDNFRFKCVDGSPPNGSILNYTIINTD
;
A
#
# COMPACT_ATOMS: atom_id res chain seq x y z
N MET A 1 59.88 44.27 -1.14
CA MET A 1 58.52 44.04 -1.69
C MET A 1 57.53 44.49 -0.63
N SER A 2 56.72 45.51 -0.93
CA SER A 2 55.74 46.04 0.03
C SER A 2 54.63 45.02 0.21
N ASN A 3 54.47 44.48 1.42
CA ASN A 3 53.28 43.74 1.80
C ASN A 3 52.14 44.75 2.00
N SER A 4 51.57 45.24 0.90
CA SER A 4 50.33 46.01 0.92
C SER A 4 49.18 45.09 1.33
N LYS A 5 49.09 44.82 2.63
CA LYS A 5 47.95 44.14 3.24
C LYS A 5 46.95 45.23 3.61
N ILE A 6 45.72 45.10 3.14
CA ILE A 6 44.62 45.85 3.73
C ILE A 6 44.33 45.20 5.09
N GLN A 7 44.89 45.79 6.15
CA GLN A 7 44.76 45.25 7.52
C GLN A 7 43.50 45.75 8.21
N ASN A 8 42.95 46.89 7.77
CA ASN A 8 41.74 47.50 8.31
C ASN A 8 41.20 48.54 7.30
N GLY A 9 40.55 48.09 6.23
CA GLY A 9 40.03 48.98 5.19
C GLY A 9 38.98 48.31 4.33
N ALA A 10 38.00 49.09 3.87
CA ALA A 10 37.01 48.64 2.91
C ALA A 10 37.53 48.87 1.49
N ILE A 11 37.49 47.84 0.65
CA ILE A 11 37.66 48.00 -0.79
C ILE A 11 36.29 48.40 -1.35
N THR A 12 36.07 49.68 -1.59
CA THR A 12 34.76 50.18 -2.05
C THR A 12 34.67 50.34 -3.56
N SER A 13 35.79 50.33 -4.30
CA SER A 13 35.81 50.56 -5.75
C SER A 13 37.05 50.01 -6.49
N SER A 14 37.68 48.93 -6.00
CA SER A 14 38.78 48.30 -6.73
C SER A 14 38.29 47.13 -7.57
N LYS A 15 38.65 47.13 -8.86
CA LYS A 15 38.52 45.94 -9.70
C LYS A 15 39.65 44.98 -9.37
N ILE A 16 39.33 43.78 -8.91
CA ILE A 16 40.32 42.71 -8.77
C ILE A 16 40.45 42.06 -10.15
N GLY A 17 41.64 42.14 -10.75
CA GLY A 17 41.90 41.70 -12.13
C GLY A 17 42.11 40.19 -12.30
N SER A 18 42.07 39.42 -11.21
CA SER A 18 42.33 37.99 -11.14
C SER A 18 41.53 37.35 -9.98
N ASP A 19 41.75 36.04 -9.75
CA ASP A 19 41.11 35.31 -8.64
C ASP A 19 41.49 35.87 -7.26
N VAL A 20 40.54 35.78 -6.32
CA VAL A 20 40.73 36.11 -4.90
C VAL A 20 40.86 34.83 -4.11
N GLN A 21 42.04 34.58 -3.55
CA GLN A 21 42.26 33.48 -2.61
C GLN A 21 42.25 34.01 -1.18
N LEU A 22 41.36 33.44 -0.35
CA LEU A 22 41.24 33.75 1.07
C LEU A 22 41.61 32.48 1.85
N THR A 23 42.51 32.61 2.83
CA THR A 23 43.10 31.46 3.55
C THR A 23 42.59 31.33 4.98
N GLY A 24 41.55 32.08 5.37
CA GLY A 24 40.99 32.09 6.71
C GLY A 24 39.47 32.20 6.67
N ASN A 25 38.85 32.40 7.83
CA ASN A 25 37.40 32.57 7.92
C ASN A 25 36.95 33.81 7.14
N VAL A 26 35.84 33.67 6.41
CA VAL A 26 35.29 34.74 5.56
C VAL A 26 33.81 34.88 5.86
N CYS A 27 33.36 36.09 6.17
CA CYS A 27 31.93 36.40 6.27
C CYS A 27 31.56 37.52 5.31
N VAL A 28 30.54 37.28 4.50
CA VAL A 28 29.89 38.30 3.68
C VAL A 28 28.65 38.75 4.45
N ASP A 29 28.57 40.06 4.74
CA ASP A 29 27.46 40.67 5.48
C ASP A 29 27.12 39.89 6.76
N SER A 30 28.11 39.76 7.66
CA SER A 30 28.04 38.86 8.81
C SER A 30 26.75 39.06 9.65
N PRO A 31 25.93 38.01 9.89
CA PRO A 31 26.22 36.58 9.70
C PRO A 31 25.63 35.93 8.43
N THR A 32 25.26 36.71 7.40
CA THR A 32 24.51 36.24 6.22
C THR A 32 25.13 35.01 5.56
N ILE A 33 26.39 35.05 5.11
CA ILE A 33 27.13 33.85 4.67
C ILE A 33 28.52 33.88 5.30
N CYS A 34 28.87 32.84 6.05
CA CYS A 34 30.15 32.70 6.71
C CYS A 34 30.80 31.34 6.39
N VAL A 35 32.08 31.36 6.03
CA VAL A 35 32.95 30.19 5.90
C VAL A 35 33.83 30.11 7.14
N ASP A 36 33.76 28.99 7.84
CA ASP A 36 34.68 28.61 8.90
C ASP A 36 35.73 27.65 8.31
N SER A 37 36.89 28.20 7.96
CA SER A 37 37.99 27.45 7.35
C SER A 37 38.76 26.59 8.35
N VAL A 38 38.51 26.74 9.66
CA VAL A 38 39.15 25.92 10.69
C VAL A 38 38.48 24.55 10.77
N ASN A 39 37.16 24.52 10.59
CA ASN A 39 36.35 23.31 10.73
C ASN A 39 35.73 22.81 9.41
N ASP A 40 36.08 23.44 8.27
CA ASP A 40 35.54 23.16 6.94
C ASP A 40 34.01 23.24 6.86
N ARG A 41 33.43 24.37 7.31
CA ARG A 41 31.97 24.57 7.39
C ARG A 41 31.53 25.87 6.74
N VAL A 42 30.27 25.87 6.29
CA VAL A 42 29.57 27.05 5.79
C VAL A 42 28.31 27.30 6.63
N GLY A 43 28.19 28.49 7.18
CA GLY A 43 27.01 28.99 7.87
C GLY A 43 26.24 30.00 7.00
N ILE A 44 24.92 29.88 6.98
CA ILE A 44 24.02 30.94 6.47
C ILE A 44 23.19 31.43 7.66
N GLY A 45 23.25 32.73 7.94
CA GLY A 45 22.61 33.33 9.13
C GLY A 45 23.32 33.01 10.46
N THR A 46 24.50 32.37 10.43
CA THR A 46 25.32 32.07 11.61
C THR A 46 26.81 32.19 11.31
N THR A 47 27.57 32.74 12.27
CA THR A 47 29.05 32.76 12.23
C THR A 47 29.69 31.52 12.85
N ARG A 48 28.88 30.64 13.45
CA ARG A 48 29.33 29.46 14.19
C ARG A 48 28.57 28.21 13.72
N PRO A 49 28.80 27.76 12.48
CA PRO A 49 28.13 26.58 11.95
C PRO A 49 28.49 25.32 12.75
N ASN A 50 27.48 24.53 13.13
CA ASN A 50 27.64 23.26 13.84
C ASN A 50 27.60 22.04 12.92
N ALA A 51 27.30 22.24 11.64
CA ALA A 51 27.33 21.24 10.58
C ALA A 51 28.14 21.74 9.37
N THR A 52 28.46 20.86 8.42
CA THR A 52 29.18 21.22 7.18
C THR A 52 28.48 22.36 6.41
N LEU A 53 27.15 22.31 6.35
CA LEU A 53 26.30 23.41 5.92
C LEU A 53 25.25 23.62 7.02
N ASP A 54 25.26 24.79 7.65
CA ASP A 54 24.34 25.13 8.75
C ASP A 54 23.55 26.38 8.37
N LEU A 55 22.22 26.27 8.33
CA LEU A 55 21.33 27.38 8.05
C LEU A 55 20.56 27.71 9.31
N LEU A 56 20.81 28.89 9.87
CA LEU A 56 20.10 29.42 11.03
C LEU A 56 19.18 30.55 10.58
N SER A 57 17.88 30.36 10.77
CA SER A 57 16.86 31.39 10.54
C SER A 57 15.78 31.33 11.61
N THR A 58 15.18 32.47 11.90
CA THR A 58 13.97 32.58 12.74
C THR A 58 12.68 32.58 11.92
N ASP A 59 12.78 32.62 10.60
CA ASP A 59 11.63 32.64 9.70
C ASP A 59 11.00 31.25 9.58
N ALA A 60 9.70 31.23 9.28
CA ALA A 60 8.96 29.98 9.05
C ALA A 60 9.52 29.19 7.85
N THR A 61 10.13 29.87 6.88
CA THR A 61 10.82 29.24 5.75
C THR A 61 12.32 29.41 5.93
N VAL A 62 13.01 28.33 6.34
CA VAL A 62 14.47 28.34 6.55
C VAL A 62 15.23 28.19 5.22
N ALA A 63 14.72 27.37 4.30
CA ALA A 63 15.28 27.18 2.97
C ALA A 63 14.16 26.89 1.96
N ARG A 64 14.30 27.41 0.75
CA ARG A 64 13.36 27.18 -0.36
C ARG A 64 14.12 26.68 -1.58
N PHE A 65 13.77 25.49 -2.05
CA PHE A 65 14.33 24.90 -3.26
C PHE A 65 13.23 24.86 -4.32
N GLU A 66 13.33 25.72 -5.34
CA GLU A 66 12.41 25.72 -6.47
C GLU A 66 13.02 24.92 -7.62
N SER A 67 12.28 23.95 -8.15
CA SER A 67 12.67 23.19 -9.35
C SER A 67 11.63 23.41 -10.43
N THR A 68 12.08 23.73 -11.64
CA THR A 68 11.24 23.76 -12.86
C THR A 68 11.19 22.41 -13.56
N GLY A 69 11.97 21.43 -13.10
CA GLY A 69 11.97 20.05 -13.58
C GLY A 69 11.24 19.11 -12.61
N ASN A 70 10.81 17.95 -13.13
CA ASN A 70 10.02 16.94 -12.41
C ASN A 70 10.86 16.10 -11.41
N ARG A 71 11.70 16.75 -10.60
CA ARG A 71 12.59 16.10 -9.63
C ARG A 71 12.22 16.55 -8.23
N ALA A 72 11.89 15.59 -7.37
CA ALA A 72 11.75 15.83 -5.94
C ALA A 72 13.15 15.85 -5.29
N PHE A 73 13.43 16.87 -4.48
CA PHE A 73 14.58 16.90 -3.59
C PHE A 73 14.15 16.26 -2.27
N SER A 74 14.57 15.02 -2.01
CA SER A 74 14.29 14.30 -0.76
C SER A 74 15.43 14.53 0.23
N LEU A 75 15.15 15.25 1.32
CA LEU A 75 16.07 15.41 2.44
C LEU A 75 15.78 14.33 3.49
N LEU A 76 16.60 13.28 3.51
CA LEU A 76 16.57 12.24 4.53
C LEU A 76 17.67 12.55 5.56
N ASN A 77 17.31 13.16 6.69
CA ASN A 77 18.23 13.31 7.82
C ASN A 77 17.56 12.74 9.07
N ALA A 78 17.80 11.47 9.37
CA ALA A 78 17.20 10.78 10.50
C ALA A 78 18.28 10.09 11.34
N LEU A 79 18.84 10.82 12.31
CA LEU A 79 19.42 10.19 13.50
C LEU A 79 18.38 10.28 14.61
N GLY A 80 17.63 9.18 14.82
CA GLY A 80 16.81 8.98 16.02
C GLY A 80 15.45 9.68 16.09
N SER A 81 14.86 10.13 14.99
CA SER A 81 13.48 10.65 14.99
C SER A 81 12.73 10.32 13.69
N ASN A 82 11.42 10.10 13.82
CA ASN A 82 10.49 9.75 12.76
C ASN A 82 10.61 10.73 11.59
N ALA A 83 10.92 10.25 10.40
CA ALA A 83 10.96 11.06 9.19
C ALA A 83 9.74 10.75 8.30
N SER A 84 9.04 11.81 7.88
CA SER A 84 7.92 11.73 6.95
C SER A 84 8.35 12.25 5.58
N VAL A 85 8.23 11.40 4.56
CA VAL A 85 8.37 11.82 3.17
C VAL A 85 6.96 12.11 2.64
N GLY A 86 6.65 13.39 2.45
CA GLY A 86 5.43 13.83 1.78
C GLY A 86 5.74 14.17 0.32
N SER A 87 5.28 13.36 -0.64
CA SER A 87 5.38 13.69 -2.06
C SER A 87 4.18 14.53 -2.52
N VAL A 88 4.45 15.60 -3.26
CA VAL A 88 3.45 16.33 -4.02
C VAL A 88 3.11 15.54 -5.29
N CYS A 89 1.81 15.51 -5.61
CA CYS A 89 0.99 14.69 -6.51
C CYS A 89 1.46 14.29 -7.92
N ASP A 90 2.72 14.51 -8.32
CA ASP A 90 3.23 14.09 -9.64
C ASP A 90 4.34 13.02 -9.57
N SER A 91 4.66 12.53 -8.37
CA SER A 91 5.65 11.46 -8.22
C SER A 91 5.01 10.11 -8.51
N ARG A 92 5.04 9.70 -9.79
CA ARG A 92 4.79 8.31 -10.17
C ARG A 92 5.74 7.41 -9.38
N ASN A 93 5.17 6.58 -8.52
CA ASN A 93 5.79 5.46 -7.81
C ASN A 93 6.97 5.84 -6.90
N LEU A 94 6.65 6.11 -5.63
CA LEU A 94 7.59 5.93 -4.53
C LEU A 94 7.81 4.42 -4.32
N TYR A 95 8.87 3.88 -4.89
CA TYR A 95 9.43 2.59 -4.47
C TYR A 95 10.68 2.88 -3.65
N GLU A 96 10.53 2.96 -2.33
CA GLU A 96 11.65 3.18 -1.43
C GLU A 96 12.01 1.88 -0.72
N VAL A 97 13.22 1.39 -0.97
CA VAL A 97 13.80 0.23 -0.29
C VAL A 97 14.22 0.69 1.10
N ALA A 98 13.49 0.25 2.12
CA ALA A 98 13.79 0.58 3.50
C ALA A 98 15.13 -0.04 3.97
N GLY A 99 16.00 0.80 4.51
CA GLY A 99 16.92 0.40 5.58
C GLY A 99 16.19 0.29 6.94
N GLU A 100 16.92 -0.07 8.01
CA GLU A 100 16.42 -0.47 9.36
C GLU A 100 15.57 0.55 10.18
N VAL A 101 14.94 1.55 9.56
CA VAL A 101 14.23 2.65 10.25
C VAL A 101 12.71 2.60 10.03
N GLN A 102 11.95 3.15 10.97
CA GLN A 102 10.48 3.30 10.87
C GLN A 102 10.13 4.42 9.90
N TRP A 103 9.25 4.14 8.93
CA TRP A 103 8.76 5.13 7.96
C TRP A 103 7.24 5.03 7.82
N SER A 104 6.60 6.19 7.67
CA SER A 104 5.23 6.30 7.14
C SER A 104 5.29 7.17 5.88
N ALA A 105 5.04 6.59 4.72
CA ALA A 105 4.89 7.32 3.47
C ALA A 105 3.42 7.68 3.28
N GLY A 106 3.12 8.98 3.26
CA GLY A 106 1.76 9.49 3.07
C GLY A 106 1.73 10.50 1.92
N VAL A 107 0.86 10.26 0.94
CA VAL A 107 0.50 11.28 -0.06
C VAL A 107 -0.61 12.13 0.56
N PHE A 108 -0.27 13.33 1.04
CA PHE A 108 -1.25 14.31 1.49
C PHE A 108 -1.60 15.23 0.31
N GLY A 109 -2.69 14.93 -0.41
CA GLY A 109 -3.22 15.81 -1.45
C GLY A 109 -4.52 16.48 -1.00
N THR A 110 -4.54 17.81 -0.92
CA THR A 110 -5.78 18.60 -0.71
C THR A 110 -6.24 19.36 -1.96
N GLY A 111 -5.74 18.98 -3.15
CA GLY A 111 -6.05 19.66 -4.43
C GLY A 111 -6.84 18.78 -5.42
N PRO A 112 -7.65 19.39 -6.31
CA PRO A 112 -8.53 18.69 -7.26
C PRO A 112 -7.82 17.90 -8.38
N GLY A 113 -6.48 17.83 -8.38
CA GLY A 113 -5.67 17.03 -9.30
C GLY A 113 -4.81 15.96 -8.64
N CYS A 114 -4.93 15.76 -7.32
CA CYS A 114 -4.18 14.73 -6.62
C CYS A 114 -4.91 13.38 -6.73
N GLN A 115 -4.31 12.38 -7.38
CA GLN A 115 -4.74 10.99 -7.16
C GLN A 115 -4.28 10.57 -5.77
N HIS A 116 -5.20 10.08 -4.94
CA HIS A 116 -4.86 9.53 -3.63
C HIS A 116 -3.84 8.40 -3.80
N ALA A 117 -2.92 8.25 -2.84
CA ALA A 117 -2.18 7.00 -2.77
C ALA A 117 -3.18 5.88 -2.54
N ASP A 118 -3.19 4.88 -3.43
CA ASP A 118 -4.03 3.69 -3.25
C ASP A 118 -3.61 2.92 -1.98
N TYR A 119 -2.37 3.09 -1.50
CA TYR A 119 -1.82 2.34 -0.37
C TYR A 119 -0.85 3.15 0.50
N THR A 120 -0.99 3.06 1.83
CA THR A 120 0.03 3.48 2.79
C THR A 120 0.76 2.25 3.32
N LEU A 121 2.09 2.20 3.16
CA LEU A 121 2.94 1.20 3.80
C LEU A 121 3.40 1.75 5.16
N VAL A 122 3.04 1.05 6.24
CA VAL A 122 3.52 1.34 7.59
C VAL A 122 4.43 0.20 8.04
N ASN A 123 5.71 0.50 8.32
CA ASN A 123 6.64 -0.46 8.91
C ASN A 123 6.83 -0.16 10.40
N GLU A 124 6.13 -0.90 11.26
CA GLU A 124 6.27 -0.79 12.71
C GLU A 124 7.18 -1.90 13.26
N ARG A 125 8.29 -1.53 13.93
CA ARG A 125 9.25 -2.44 14.58
C ARG A 125 8.63 -3.44 15.58
N ARG A 126 7.34 -3.31 15.92
CA ARG A 126 6.63 -4.17 16.88
C ARG A 126 5.64 -5.16 16.26
N GLY A 127 5.72 -5.38 14.94
CA GLY A 127 5.23 -6.64 14.36
C GLY A 127 3.97 -6.55 13.51
N THR A 128 3.56 -5.37 13.06
CA THR A 128 2.49 -5.27 12.06
C THR A 128 2.92 -4.35 10.93
N VAL A 129 3.30 -4.95 9.79
CA VAL A 129 3.33 -4.24 8.50
C VAL A 129 1.89 -4.22 8.00
N GLY A 130 1.21 -3.08 8.16
CA GLY A 130 -0.19 -2.93 7.78
C GLY A 130 -0.34 -2.15 6.48
N LEU A 131 -0.98 -2.75 5.48
CA LEU A 131 -1.49 -2.05 4.30
C LEU A 131 -2.85 -1.42 4.68
N ARG A 132 -2.92 -0.10 4.86
CA ARG A 132 -4.21 0.60 5.06
C ARG A 132 -4.76 1.00 3.71
N ILE A 133 -5.93 0.48 3.35
CA ILE A 133 -6.59 0.77 2.09
C ILE A 133 -7.93 1.46 2.34
N ASN A 134 -8.12 2.65 1.77
CA ASN A 134 -9.36 3.42 1.92
C ASN A 134 -10.41 2.98 0.89
N GLY A 135 -11.20 1.97 1.26
CA GLY A 135 -12.66 1.99 1.08
C GLY A 135 -13.31 1.76 -0.28
N PHE A 136 -12.62 1.77 -1.43
CA PHE A 136 -13.30 1.48 -2.71
C PHE A 136 -12.49 0.52 -3.57
N THR A 137 -12.96 -0.72 -3.61
CA THR A 137 -12.52 -1.85 -4.45
C THR A 137 -11.06 -2.29 -4.31
N ASN A 138 -10.81 -3.24 -3.40
CA ASN A 138 -9.49 -3.86 -3.25
C ASN A 138 -9.57 -5.36 -3.50
N LYS A 139 -9.02 -5.81 -4.63
CA LYS A 139 -8.53 -7.18 -4.74
C LYS A 139 -7.18 -7.21 -4.03
N LEU A 140 -7.14 -7.80 -2.84
CA LEU A 140 -5.90 -8.08 -2.13
C LEU A 140 -5.09 -9.07 -2.97
N VAL A 141 -4.03 -8.60 -3.64
CA VAL A 141 -2.98 -9.50 -4.11
C VAL A 141 -1.94 -9.50 -3.01
N ALA A 142 -1.98 -10.51 -2.14
CA ALA A 142 -0.83 -10.80 -1.31
C ALA A 142 0.31 -11.18 -2.28
N ASP A 143 1.24 -10.26 -2.51
CA ASP A 143 2.49 -10.57 -3.21
C ASP A 143 3.33 -11.44 -2.26
N LEU A 144 2.99 -12.72 -2.23
CA LEU A 144 3.83 -13.75 -1.66
C LEU A 144 5.06 -13.82 -2.53
N ALA A 145 6.25 -13.68 -1.93
CA ALA A 145 7.52 -13.64 -2.66
C ALA A 145 7.59 -14.73 -3.73
N PRO A 146 8.22 -14.49 -4.90
CA PRO A 146 8.24 -15.43 -6.00
C PRO A 146 8.62 -16.84 -5.51
N ARG A 147 7.70 -17.81 -5.66
CA ARG A 147 7.78 -19.23 -5.20
C ARG A 147 7.37 -19.55 -3.75
N THR A 148 6.66 -18.69 -3.04
CA THR A 148 6.20 -19.04 -1.67
C THR A 148 4.87 -19.81 -1.67
N VAL A 149 4.02 -19.57 -2.66
CA VAL A 149 2.83 -20.38 -2.96
C VAL A 149 2.65 -20.29 -4.47
N GLN A 150 2.76 -21.39 -5.20
CA GLN A 150 2.44 -21.35 -6.63
C GLN A 150 0.90 -21.30 -6.79
N PRO A 151 0.36 -20.72 -7.87
CA PRO A 151 -1.11 -20.73 -8.12
C PRO A 151 -1.73 -22.14 -8.02
N GLU A 152 -0.96 -23.15 -8.39
CA GLU A 152 -1.27 -24.58 -8.25
C GLU A 152 -1.20 -25.11 -6.80
N ASP A 153 -0.64 -24.37 -5.85
CA ASP A 153 -0.62 -24.71 -4.42
C ASP A 153 -1.77 -24.02 -3.64
N MET A 154 -2.49 -23.10 -4.27
CA MET A 154 -3.67 -22.45 -3.67
C MET A 154 -4.93 -23.16 -4.10
N GLY A 155 -5.27 -24.23 -3.38
CA GLY A 155 -6.60 -24.82 -3.47
C GLY A 155 -7.68 -23.73 -3.46
N PHE A 156 -8.56 -23.72 -4.45
CA PHE A 156 -9.55 -22.66 -4.57
C PHE A 156 -10.72 -22.90 -3.61
N MET A 157 -11.23 -21.81 -3.02
CA MET A 157 -12.44 -21.82 -2.23
C MET A 157 -13.46 -20.84 -2.81
N LYS A 158 -14.64 -21.33 -3.18
CA LYS A 158 -15.73 -20.51 -3.73
C LYS A 158 -17.00 -20.71 -2.92
N HIS A 159 -17.55 -19.63 -2.37
CA HIS A 159 -18.86 -19.64 -1.71
C HIS A 159 -19.96 -19.18 -2.67
N VAL A 160 -21.10 -19.87 -2.66
CA VAL A 160 -22.27 -19.58 -3.51
C VAL A 160 -23.56 -19.66 -2.69
N THR A 161 -24.45 -18.71 -2.93
CA THR A 161 -25.80 -18.66 -2.35
C THR A 161 -26.83 -18.73 -3.47
N LEU A 162 -27.76 -19.69 -3.39
CA LEU A 162 -28.87 -19.87 -4.33
C LEU A 162 -30.19 -19.65 -3.59
N ALA A 163 -30.88 -18.58 -3.95
CA ALA A 163 -32.26 -18.37 -3.56
C ALA A 163 -33.21 -19.12 -4.50
N ASP A 164 -34.32 -19.58 -3.93
CA ASP A 164 -35.46 -20.13 -4.66
C ASP A 164 -36.44 -19.03 -5.07
N ASN A 165 -37.11 -19.21 -6.20
CA ASN A 165 -38.21 -18.37 -6.67
C ASN A 165 -39.35 -19.27 -7.14
N SER A 166 -40.49 -18.73 -7.58
CA SER A 166 -41.65 -19.56 -7.98
C SER A 166 -41.40 -20.55 -9.14
N THR A 167 -40.25 -20.47 -9.81
CA THR A 167 -39.82 -21.35 -10.91
C THR A 167 -38.54 -22.13 -10.59
N GLY A 168 -37.95 -21.98 -9.40
CA GLY A 168 -36.62 -22.48 -9.08
C GLY A 168 -35.48 -21.62 -9.60
N ASN A 169 -34.27 -21.95 -9.14
CA ASN A 169 -33.02 -21.35 -9.57
C ASN A 169 -32.49 -22.05 -10.83
N ALA A 170 -31.91 -21.26 -11.75
CA ALA A 170 -31.32 -21.78 -12.99
C ALA A 170 -30.18 -22.80 -12.77
N LYS A 171 -29.55 -22.80 -11.59
CA LYS A 171 -28.53 -23.79 -11.21
C LYS A 171 -29.10 -25.12 -10.68
N GLY A 172 -30.41 -25.31 -10.67
CA GLY A 172 -31.08 -26.57 -10.28
C GLY A 172 -31.62 -26.59 -8.85
N TRP A 173 -31.51 -25.50 -8.10
CA TRP A 173 -32.09 -25.37 -6.75
C TRP A 173 -33.57 -24.99 -6.83
N ASN A 174 -34.48 -25.90 -6.46
CA ASN A 174 -35.94 -25.67 -6.49
C ASN A 174 -36.65 -26.46 -5.37
N PRO A 175 -36.46 -26.09 -4.10
CA PRO A 175 -37.12 -26.74 -2.98
C PRO A 175 -38.64 -26.51 -3.01
N ASN A 176 -39.44 -27.54 -2.74
CA ASN A 176 -40.91 -27.44 -2.78
C ASN A 176 -41.60 -28.10 -1.58
N GLY A 177 -40.84 -28.49 -0.56
CA GLY A 177 -41.33 -29.19 0.62
C GLY A 177 -41.70 -30.66 0.36
N SER A 178 -41.23 -31.26 -0.73
CA SER A 178 -41.42 -32.69 -1.03
C SER A 178 -40.17 -33.35 -1.61
N ASP A 179 -39.40 -32.62 -2.42
CA ASP A 179 -38.15 -33.11 -2.98
C ASP A 179 -37.05 -33.19 -1.93
N THR A 180 -36.28 -34.27 -1.98
CA THR A 180 -35.17 -34.54 -1.05
C THR A 180 -33.83 -34.70 -1.74
N ILE A 181 -33.80 -34.73 -3.07
CA ILE A 181 -32.57 -34.87 -3.87
C ILE A 181 -32.50 -33.70 -4.84
N PHE A 182 -31.35 -33.03 -4.85
CA PHE A 182 -31.11 -31.87 -5.70
C PHE A 182 -29.81 -32.07 -6.49
N THR A 183 -29.76 -31.51 -7.70
CA THR A 183 -28.58 -31.49 -8.57
C THR A 183 -28.24 -30.04 -8.83
N ILE A 184 -27.02 -29.62 -8.46
CA ILE A 184 -26.59 -28.23 -8.57
C ILE A 184 -25.49 -28.11 -9.60
N LEU A 185 -25.74 -27.28 -10.61
CA LEU A 185 -24.80 -27.01 -11.69
C LEU A 185 -23.81 -25.89 -11.29
N ASP A 186 -22.52 -26.21 -11.27
CA ASP A 186 -21.45 -25.24 -11.10
C ASP A 186 -20.17 -25.69 -11.80
N GLU A 187 -19.75 -24.94 -12.83
CA GLU A 187 -18.54 -25.16 -13.64
C GLU A 187 -17.22 -25.15 -12.86
N ASN A 188 -17.25 -24.79 -11.58
CA ASN A 188 -16.06 -24.78 -10.72
C ASN A 188 -16.05 -26.01 -9.80
N VAL A 189 -16.84 -27.03 -10.09
CA VAL A 189 -16.81 -28.32 -9.38
C VAL A 189 -16.04 -29.30 -10.25
N ASP A 190 -15.17 -30.09 -9.64
CA ASP A 190 -14.49 -31.21 -10.28
C ASP A 190 -14.54 -32.46 -9.39
N SER A 191 -14.01 -33.58 -9.88
CA SER A 191 -14.02 -34.86 -9.17
C SER A 191 -13.23 -34.87 -7.84
N THR A 192 -12.44 -33.84 -7.56
CA THR A 192 -11.65 -33.68 -6.31
C THR A 192 -12.27 -32.66 -5.33
N SER A 193 -13.33 -31.96 -5.76
CA SER A 193 -14.01 -30.96 -4.94
C SER A 193 -14.53 -31.54 -3.61
N SER A 194 -14.28 -30.80 -2.53
CA SER A 194 -14.98 -30.94 -1.26
C SER A 194 -16.07 -29.89 -1.15
N ILE A 195 -17.33 -30.32 -0.99
CA ILE A 195 -18.48 -29.43 -0.90
C ILE A 195 -19.00 -29.39 0.54
N VAL A 196 -19.03 -28.19 1.12
CA VAL A 196 -19.71 -27.93 2.40
C VAL A 196 -20.97 -27.13 2.10
N LEU A 197 -22.14 -27.60 2.56
CA LEU A 197 -23.41 -26.91 2.33
C LEU A 197 -24.21 -26.69 3.61
N THR A 198 -25.07 -25.68 3.57
CA THR A 198 -26.11 -25.40 4.55
C THR A 198 -27.37 -24.93 3.84
N ILE A 199 -28.52 -25.21 4.43
CA ILE A 199 -29.81 -24.70 3.95
C ILE A 199 -30.35 -23.75 5.00
N ASP A 200 -30.56 -22.51 4.61
CA ASP A 200 -31.28 -21.55 5.42
C ASP A 200 -32.77 -21.75 5.16
N ASN A 201 -33.42 -22.41 6.12
CA ASN A 201 -34.81 -22.78 6.07
C ASN A 201 -35.63 -21.69 6.78
N ALA A 202 -36.58 -21.08 6.06
CA ALA A 202 -37.47 -20.06 6.61
C ALA A 202 -38.32 -20.59 7.80
N ASP A 203 -38.57 -21.90 7.84
CA ASP A 203 -39.33 -22.58 8.89
C ASP A 203 -38.40 -23.42 9.79
N ALA A 204 -37.63 -22.72 10.65
CA ALA A 204 -36.94 -23.08 11.91
C ALA A 204 -36.29 -24.47 12.18
N ASP A 205 -36.67 -25.56 11.53
CA ASP A 205 -36.07 -26.88 11.71
C ASP A 205 -34.82 -27.01 10.83
N ALA A 206 -33.71 -27.40 11.46
CA ALA A 206 -32.46 -27.67 10.76
C ALA A 206 -32.63 -28.91 9.87
N ILE A 207 -32.34 -28.76 8.58
CA ILE A 207 -32.37 -29.88 7.62
C ILE A 207 -30.93 -30.34 7.39
N VAL A 208 -30.68 -31.63 7.64
CA VAL A 208 -29.40 -32.27 7.36
C VAL A 208 -29.42 -32.82 5.95
N CYS A 209 -28.50 -32.31 5.13
CA CYS A 209 -28.26 -32.82 3.79
C CYS A 209 -26.80 -33.21 3.61
N MET A 210 -26.58 -34.27 2.85
CA MET A 210 -25.25 -34.77 2.53
C MET A 210 -25.05 -34.83 1.03
N VAL A 211 -23.90 -34.37 0.58
CA VAL A 211 -23.42 -34.56 -0.79
C VAL A 211 -23.09 -36.03 -0.95
N PHE A 212 -23.63 -36.66 -1.99
CA PHE A 212 -23.44 -38.08 -2.25
C PHE A 212 -22.87 -38.37 -3.64
N ASP A 213 -22.86 -37.36 -4.52
CA ASP A 213 -22.37 -37.47 -5.89
C ASP A 213 -21.68 -36.16 -6.29
N ILE A 214 -20.53 -36.28 -6.95
CA ILE A 214 -19.86 -35.18 -7.61
C ILE A 214 -19.47 -35.71 -8.99
N ASP A 215 -20.11 -35.14 -10.01
CA ASP A 215 -19.95 -35.57 -11.39
C ASP A 215 -19.20 -34.46 -12.16
N GLU A 216 -17.97 -34.77 -12.56
CA GLU A 216 -17.22 -34.00 -13.55
C GLU A 216 -17.66 -34.48 -14.93
N PHE A 217 -18.24 -33.58 -15.72
CA PHE A 217 -18.59 -33.86 -17.10
C PHE A 217 -17.82 -32.86 -17.95
N ASP A 218 -16.80 -33.35 -18.67
CA ASP A 218 -15.90 -32.64 -19.60
C ASP A 218 -16.60 -31.76 -20.68
N SER A 219 -17.93 -31.61 -20.65
CA SER A 219 -18.71 -30.71 -21.49
C SER A 219 -19.26 -29.46 -20.78
N GLY A 220 -18.76 -29.09 -19.60
CA GLY A 220 -19.16 -27.85 -18.90
C GLY A 220 -20.53 -27.95 -18.21
N THR A 221 -20.91 -29.14 -17.76
CA THR A 221 -22.12 -29.40 -16.95
C THR A 221 -21.79 -29.97 -15.58
N ASP A 222 -20.63 -29.59 -15.05
CA ASP A 222 -20.14 -30.07 -13.76
C ASP A 222 -21.15 -29.76 -12.67
N ASN A 223 -21.37 -30.77 -11.82
CA ASN A 223 -22.43 -30.71 -10.84
C ASN A 223 -22.10 -31.53 -9.60
N PHE A 224 -22.80 -31.20 -8.53
CA PHE A 224 -22.86 -32.05 -7.36
C PHE A 224 -24.32 -32.34 -7.01
N ARG A 225 -24.54 -33.50 -6.41
CA ARG A 225 -25.85 -33.96 -5.97
C ARG A 225 -25.82 -34.22 -4.48
N PHE A 226 -26.87 -33.78 -3.82
CA PHE A 226 -27.02 -33.96 -2.39
C PHE A 226 -28.43 -34.43 -2.05
N LYS A 227 -28.52 -35.12 -0.92
CA LYS A 227 -29.76 -35.66 -0.39
C LYS A 227 -29.99 -35.14 1.02
N CYS A 228 -31.18 -34.61 1.27
CA CYS A 228 -31.66 -34.25 2.60
C CYS A 228 -32.34 -35.47 3.24
N VAL A 229 -31.97 -35.79 4.48
CA VAL A 229 -32.33 -37.08 5.10
C VAL A 229 -33.38 -37.02 6.20
N ASP A 230 -33.55 -35.87 6.83
CA ASP A 230 -34.47 -35.64 7.96
C ASP A 230 -35.62 -34.69 7.60
N GLY A 231 -35.63 -34.13 6.38
CA GLY A 231 -36.70 -33.30 5.86
C GLY A 231 -36.49 -32.88 4.41
N SER A 232 -37.57 -32.49 3.74
CA SER A 232 -37.53 -31.83 2.43
C SER A 232 -37.59 -30.31 2.63
N PRO A 233 -36.63 -29.54 2.10
CA PRO A 233 -36.64 -28.09 2.23
C PRO A 233 -37.92 -27.47 1.66
N PRO A 234 -38.61 -26.57 2.38
CA PRO A 234 -39.81 -25.91 1.89
C PRO A 234 -39.48 -24.88 0.79
N ASN A 235 -40.51 -24.50 0.03
CA ASN A 235 -40.43 -23.45 -0.98
C ASN A 235 -39.89 -22.14 -0.37
N GLY A 236 -38.94 -21.51 -1.07
CA GLY A 236 -38.27 -20.30 -0.59
C GLY A 236 -37.03 -20.54 0.29
N SER A 237 -36.66 -21.79 0.56
CA SER A 237 -35.39 -22.09 1.25
C SER A 237 -34.19 -21.62 0.44
N ILE A 238 -33.11 -21.20 1.12
CA ILE A 238 -31.87 -20.74 0.49
C ILE A 238 -30.80 -21.80 0.67
N LEU A 239 -30.17 -22.22 -0.43
CA LEU A 239 -29.00 -23.10 -0.40
C LEU A 239 -27.73 -22.26 -0.36
N ASN A 240 -26.86 -22.52 0.62
CA ASN A 240 -25.51 -22.00 0.68
C ASN A 240 -24.53 -23.15 0.54
N TYR A 241 -23.52 -23.02 -0.30
CA TYR A 241 -22.45 -24.01 -0.40
C TYR A 241 -21.10 -23.39 -0.66
N THR A 242 -20.06 -24.09 -0.26
CA THR A 242 -18.67 -23.76 -0.49
C THR A 242 -18.00 -24.91 -1.21
N ILE A 243 -17.43 -24.61 -2.37
CA ILE A 243 -16.55 -25.51 -3.10
C ILE A 243 -15.13 -25.30 -2.57
N ILE A 244 -14.46 -26.38 -2.21
CA ILE A 244 -13.07 -26.40 -1.77
C ILE A 244 -12.35 -27.41 -2.65
N ASN A 245 -11.48 -26.94 -3.54
CA ASN A 245 -10.65 -27.83 -4.33
C ASN A 245 -9.24 -27.80 -3.77
N THR A 246 -8.62 -28.97 -3.77
CA THR A 246 -7.22 -29.14 -3.43
C THR A 246 -6.54 -29.59 -4.71
N ASP A 247 -5.90 -28.67 -5.40
CA ASP A 247 -4.91 -29.03 -6.43
C ASP A 247 -3.74 -29.80 -5.77
#